data_AF-A0A2H0QSG3-F1
#
_entry.id   AF-A0A2H0QSG3-F1
#
_cell.length_a   1.000
_cell.length_b   1.000
_cell.length_c   1.000
_cell.angle_alpha   90.00
_cell.angle_beta   90.00
_cell.angle_gamma   90.00
#
_symmetry.space_group_name_H-M   'P 1'
#
loop_
_entity.id
_entity.type
_entity.pdbx_description
1 polymer ?
#
loop_
_entity_poly.entity_id
_entity_poly.type
_entity_poly.pdbx_seq_one_letter_code
_entity_poly.pdbx_strand_id
1 'polypeptide(L)'
;MTCNKMLFLIALLMSVSVSANDFQIYSIFHEIPMTNQQQVMIKNYYVNVGEESGVKDGTVMDVYRSLSVLDPYDTKRRYQHKVKVGELKIIHADQKSSIAIFHELKNGVDQPRLEVQNFMVGDVVKVKIN
;
A
#
# COMPACT_ATOMS: atom_id res chain seq x y z
N MET A 1 11.01 -31.66 40.38
CA MET A 1 9.81 -31.03 39.77
C MET A 1 9.98 -29.55 39.41
N THR A 2 11.12 -28.91 39.67
CA THR A 2 11.36 -27.48 39.38
C THR A 2 11.87 -27.21 37.95
N CYS A 3 12.62 -28.14 37.35
CA CYS A 3 13.22 -27.96 36.03
C CYS A 3 12.16 -27.86 34.90
N ASN A 4 11.08 -28.63 34.97
CA ASN A 4 10.01 -28.58 33.96
C ASN A 4 9.19 -27.28 34.01
N LYS A 5 9.06 -26.65 35.19
CA LYS A 5 8.42 -25.33 35.35
C LYS A 5 9.31 -24.20 34.81
N MET A 6 10.64 -24.34 34.93
CA MET A 6 11.59 -23.37 34.41
C MET A 6 11.65 -23.36 32.87
N LEU A 7 11.52 -24.52 32.24
CA LEU A 7 11.46 -24.63 30.78
C LEU A 7 10.19 -23.97 30.20
N PHE A 8 9.07 -24.09 30.92
CA PHE A 8 7.79 -23.46 30.53
C PHE A 8 7.84 -21.92 30.64
N LEU A 9 8.63 -21.38 31.58
CA LEU A 9 8.79 -19.92 31.76
C LEU A 9 9.67 -19.29 30.66
N ILE A 10 10.67 -20.04 30.16
CA ILE A 10 11.53 -19.60 29.05
C ILE A 10 10.77 -19.62 27.71
N ALA A 11 9.87 -20.59 27.51
CA ALA A 11 9.03 -20.65 26.32
C ALA A 11 8.04 -19.47 26.22
N LEU A 12 7.62 -18.90 27.35
CA LEU A 12 6.71 -17.75 27.40
C LEU A 12 7.38 -16.41 27.04
N LEU A 13 8.70 -16.30 27.27
CA LEU A 13 9.49 -15.09 26.97
C LEU A 13 9.88 -14.96 25.48
N MET A 14 9.64 -16.00 24.69
CA MET A 14 9.86 -16.04 23.24
C MET A 14 8.62 -15.62 22.43
N SER A 15 7.74 -14.79 23.00
CA SER A 15 6.60 -14.23 22.27
C SER A 15 7.11 -13.39 21.10
N VAL A 16 7.02 -13.99 19.90
CA VAL A 16 7.43 -13.44 18.61
C VAL A 16 6.80 -12.08 18.37
N SER A 17 7.64 -11.07 18.14
CA SER A 17 7.22 -9.75 17.69
C SER A 17 6.84 -9.82 16.22
N VAL A 18 5.55 -10.03 15.94
CA VAL A 18 4.98 -9.87 14.60
C VAL A 18 5.01 -8.38 14.24
N SER A 19 5.91 -8.00 13.33
CA SER A 19 5.93 -6.66 12.75
C SER A 19 4.93 -6.61 11.60
N ALA A 20 3.84 -5.86 11.79
CA ALA A 20 2.93 -5.50 10.70
C ALA A 20 3.57 -4.36 9.91
N ASN A 21 4.27 -4.68 8.83
CA ASN A 21 4.77 -3.65 7.91
C ASN A 21 3.60 -3.11 7.08
N ASP A 22 3.50 -1.78 6.99
CA ASP A 22 2.57 -1.15 6.05
C ASP A 22 3.00 -1.48 4.61
N PHE A 23 2.05 -1.93 3.79
CA PHE A 23 2.30 -2.16 2.37
C PHE A 23 2.25 -0.84 1.62
N GLN A 24 3.17 -0.64 0.69
CA GLN A 24 3.33 0.56 -0.10
C GLN A 24 3.76 0.26 -1.53
N ILE A 25 3.41 1.17 -2.43
CA ILE A 25 3.94 1.18 -3.79
C ILE A 25 5.40 1.62 -3.71
N TYR A 26 6.33 0.77 -4.13
CA TYR A 26 7.76 1.11 -4.08
C TYR A 26 8.33 1.55 -5.43
N SER A 27 7.70 1.16 -6.54
CA SER A 27 8.13 1.56 -7.88
C SER A 27 6.96 1.65 -8.84
N ILE A 28 7.07 2.55 -9.81
CA ILE A 28 6.10 2.74 -10.89
C ILE A 28 6.88 2.71 -12.20
N PHE A 29 6.52 1.80 -13.10
CA PHE A 29 7.03 1.77 -14.46
C PHE A 29 5.99 2.32 -15.42
N HIS A 30 6.41 3.24 -16.28
CA HIS A 30 5.56 3.88 -17.26
C HIS A 30 6.29 3.95 -18.60
N GLU A 31 5.66 3.41 -19.64
CA GLU A 31 6.17 3.50 -21.00
C GLU A 31 5.81 4.86 -21.59
N ILE A 32 6.84 5.60 -22.03
CA ILE A 32 6.68 6.88 -22.72
C ILE A 32 6.82 6.61 -24.23
N PRO A 33 5.74 6.74 -25.02
CA PRO A 33 5.83 6.53 -26.45
C PRO A 33 6.62 7.68 -27.12
N MET A 34 7.55 7.33 -28.01
CA MET A 34 8.36 8.29 -28.77
C MET A 34 7.66 8.84 -30.02
N THR A 35 6.44 8.38 -30.32
CA THR A 35 5.66 8.73 -31.52
C THR A 35 4.33 9.37 -31.12
N ASN A 36 3.87 10.36 -31.90
CA ASN A 36 2.61 11.10 -31.67
C ASN A 36 1.33 10.30 -31.93
N GLN A 37 1.43 8.99 -32.14
CA GLN A 37 0.26 8.13 -32.26
C GLN A 37 -0.33 7.94 -30.86
N GLN A 38 -1.64 8.07 -30.72
CA GLN A 38 -2.36 7.86 -29.46
C GLN A 38 -2.19 6.40 -29.01
N GLN A 39 -1.11 6.12 -28.30
CA GLN A 39 -0.88 4.83 -27.64
C GLN A 39 -1.47 4.89 -26.23
N VAL A 40 -2.13 3.80 -25.84
CA VAL A 40 -2.66 3.66 -24.48
C VAL A 40 -1.47 3.60 -23.54
N MET A 41 -1.35 4.58 -22.64
CA MET A 41 -0.28 4.63 -21.65
C MET A 41 -0.43 3.48 -20.66
N ILE A 42 0.45 2.47 -20.76
CA ILE A 42 0.49 1.36 -19.81
C ILE A 42 1.37 1.76 -18.62
N LYS A 43 0.84 1.52 -17.41
CA LYS A 43 1.55 1.77 -16.15
C LYS A 43 1.50 0.51 -15.30
N ASN A 44 2.67 0.08 -14.84
CA ASN A 44 2.83 -1.02 -13.91
C ASN A 44 3.24 -0.45 -12.54
N TYR A 45 2.55 -0.92 -11.50
CA TYR A 45 2.79 -0.53 -10.12
C TYR A 45 3.37 -1.74 -9.39
N TYR A 46 4.53 -1.55 -8.76
CA TYR A 46 5.16 -2.57 -7.95
C TYR A 46 4.90 -2.31 -6.48
N VAL A 47 4.35 -3.30 -5.80
CA VAL A 47 3.92 -3.21 -4.40
C VAL A 47 4.68 -4.24 -3.58
N ASN A 48 5.08 -3.88 -2.36
CA ASN A 48 5.79 -4.75 -1.42
C ASN A 48 4.85 -5.72 -0.68
N VAL A 49 3.83 -6.24 -1.36
CA VAL A 49 2.88 -7.23 -0.86
C VAL A 49 2.91 -8.42 -1.79
N GLY A 50 2.84 -9.63 -1.25
CA GLY A 50 2.90 -10.86 -2.04
C GLY A 50 1.99 -11.96 -1.48
N GLU A 51 2.18 -13.17 -1.99
CA GLU A 51 1.42 -14.35 -1.60
C GLU A 51 1.51 -14.65 -0.09
N GLU A 52 2.63 -14.33 0.57
CA GLU A 52 2.81 -14.45 2.03
C GLU A 52 1.74 -13.67 2.80
N SER A 53 1.22 -12.59 2.22
CA SER A 53 0.17 -11.74 2.80
C SER A 53 -1.25 -12.13 2.34
N GLY A 54 -1.40 -13.28 1.70
CA GLY A 54 -2.70 -13.80 1.21
C GLY A 54 -3.19 -13.16 -0.09
N VAL A 55 -2.30 -12.47 -0.81
CA VAL A 55 -2.62 -11.79 -2.06
C VAL A 55 -2.50 -12.74 -3.24
N LYS A 56 -3.46 -12.68 -4.16
CA LYS A 56 -3.52 -13.53 -5.36
C LYS A 56 -3.70 -12.68 -6.63
N ASP A 57 -3.41 -13.28 -7.77
CA ASP A 57 -3.71 -12.69 -9.08
C ASP A 57 -5.19 -12.33 -9.19
N GLY A 58 -5.48 -11.12 -9.67
CA GLY A 58 -6.83 -10.58 -9.79
C GLY A 58 -7.36 -9.88 -8.53
N THR A 59 -6.63 -9.89 -7.41
CA THR A 59 -7.02 -9.17 -6.18
C THR A 59 -7.07 -7.67 -6.43
N VAL A 60 -8.10 -7.00 -5.92
CA VAL A 60 -8.23 -5.54 -5.94
C VAL A 60 -7.78 -4.98 -4.61
N MET A 61 -6.96 -3.94 -4.66
CA MET A 61 -6.40 -3.27 -3.49
C MET A 61 -6.76 -1.79 -3.45
N ASP A 62 -7.02 -1.29 -2.26
CA ASP A 62 -7.29 0.12 -2.03
C ASP A 62 -5.99 0.88 -1.75
N VAL A 63 -5.79 1.99 -2.45
CA VAL A 63 -4.62 2.85 -2.30
C VAL A 63 -4.97 4.09 -1.49
N TYR A 64 -4.15 4.39 -0.49
CA TYR A 64 -4.29 5.52 0.42
C TYR A 64 -3.06 6.41 0.38
N ARG A 65 -3.28 7.72 0.31
CA ARG A 65 -2.24 8.73 0.44
C ARG A 65 -2.23 9.31 1.85
N SER A 66 -1.04 9.39 2.44
CA SER A 66 -0.84 10.09 3.70
C SER A 66 -0.52 11.56 3.43
N LEU A 67 -1.48 12.44 3.70
CA LEU A 67 -1.34 13.89 3.63
C LEU A 67 -0.93 14.42 4.99
N SER A 68 0.18 15.14 5.04
CA SER A 68 0.66 15.74 6.28
C SER A 68 0.43 17.25 6.26
N VAL A 69 -0.62 17.71 6.92
CA VAL A 69 -1.00 19.13 6.96
C VAL A 69 -0.52 19.76 8.26
N LEU A 70 0.08 20.94 8.16
CA LEU A 70 0.50 21.73 9.31
C LEU A 70 -0.65 22.63 9.75
N ASP A 71 -1.02 22.58 11.03
CA ASP A 71 -1.92 23.57 11.61
C ASP A 71 -1.11 24.79 12.06
N PRO A 72 -1.34 25.99 11.49
CA PRO A 72 -0.64 27.20 11.88
C PRO A 72 -1.13 27.80 13.21
N TYR A 73 -2.32 27.41 13.68
CA TYR A 73 -2.95 27.99 14.88
C TYR A 73 -2.68 27.18 16.15
N ASP A 74 -2.44 25.87 16.04
CA ASP A 74 -2.08 25.01 17.18
C ASP A 74 -0.63 24.50 17.07
N THR A 75 0.27 25.12 17.83
CA THR A 75 1.58 24.58 18.25
C THR A 75 2.49 24.04 17.11
N LYS A 76 2.25 24.40 15.84
CA LYS A 76 2.92 23.84 14.64
C LYS A 76 2.88 22.31 14.60
N ARG A 77 1.81 21.69 15.11
CA ARG A 77 1.64 20.24 15.04
C ARG A 77 1.22 19.83 13.62
N ARG A 78 1.80 18.73 13.13
CA ARG A 78 1.53 18.18 11.81
C ARG A 78 0.53 17.03 11.95
N TYR A 79 -0.65 17.19 11.36
CA TYR A 79 -1.68 16.17 11.33
C TYR A 79 -1.50 15.28 10.10
N GLN A 80 -1.62 13.97 10.29
CA GLN A 80 -1.56 12.98 9.22
C GLN A 80 -2.97 12.52 8.86
N HIS A 81 -3.35 12.71 7.61
CA HIS A 81 -4.64 12.29 7.06
C HIS A 81 -4.41 11.19 6.02
N LYS A 82 -5.09 10.05 6.15
CA LYS A 82 -5.06 8.98 5.15
C LYS A 82 -6.28 9.10 4.24
N VAL A 83 -6.07 9.48 2.98
CA VAL A 83 -7.14 9.69 1.98
C VAL A 83 -7.10 8.57 0.94
N LYS A 84 -8.25 7.94 0.65
CA LYS A 84 -8.34 6.92 -0.41
C LYS A 84 -8.23 7.58 -1.78
N VAL A 85 -7.24 7.19 -2.58
CA VAL A 85 -6.97 7.72 -3.92
C VAL A 85 -7.69 6.91 -5.00
N GLY A 86 -7.75 5.59 -4.84
CA GLY A 86 -8.32 4.71 -5.85
C GLY A 86 -8.05 3.24 -5.55
N GLU A 87 -8.19 2.42 -6.59
CA GLU A 87 -8.05 0.97 -6.53
C GLU A 87 -7.04 0.47 -7.59
N LEU A 88 -6.20 -0.48 -7.19
CA LEU A 88 -5.23 -1.19 -8.03
C LEU A 88 -5.64 -2.64 -8.18
N LYS A 89 -5.44 -3.22 -9.36
CA LYS A 89 -5.69 -4.65 -9.60
C LYS A 89 -4.36 -5.38 -9.79
N ILE A 90 -4.17 -6.47 -9.06
CA ILE A 90 -2.97 -7.29 -9.18
C ILE A 90 -3.07 -8.18 -10.42
N ILE A 91 -2.02 -8.16 -11.23
CA ILE A 91 -1.85 -9.07 -12.37
C ILE A 91 -1.04 -10.29 -11.96
N HIS A 92 0.02 -10.07 -11.18
CA HIS A 92 0.95 -11.11 -10.80
C HIS A 92 1.41 -10.90 -9.36
N ALA A 93 1.27 -11.93 -8.53
CA ALA A 93 1.81 -11.96 -7.18
C ALA A 93 3.05 -12.88 -7.11
N ASP A 94 4.16 -12.35 -6.63
CA ASP A 94 5.31 -13.13 -6.16
C ASP A 94 5.16 -13.39 -4.65
N GLN A 95 6.12 -14.12 -4.06
CA GLN A 95 6.14 -14.42 -2.63
C GLN A 95 6.05 -13.15 -1.75
N LYS A 96 6.81 -12.11 -2.10
CA LYS A 96 6.96 -10.88 -1.29
C LYS A 96 6.60 -9.57 -1.99
N SER A 97 6.42 -9.61 -3.30
CA SER A 97 6.08 -8.44 -4.14
C SER A 97 4.96 -8.78 -5.09
N SER A 98 4.27 -7.77 -5.61
CA SER A 98 3.23 -7.96 -6.61
C SER A 98 3.31 -6.87 -7.67
N ILE A 99 2.91 -7.24 -8.88
CA ILE A 99 2.73 -6.34 -10.01
C ILE A 99 1.25 -6.06 -10.15
N ALA A 100 0.89 -4.79 -10.06
CA ALA A 100 -0.46 -4.29 -10.20
C ALA A 100 -0.58 -3.32 -11.37
N ILE A 101 -1.79 -3.24 -11.92
CA ILE A 101 -2.21 -2.24 -12.89
C ILE A 101 -3.26 -1.33 -12.30
N PHE A 102 -3.37 -0.17 -12.94
CA PHE A 102 -4.44 0.79 -12.71
C PHE A 102 -5.82 0.13 -12.91
N HIS A 103 -6.72 0.25 -11.93
CA HIS A 103 -8.10 -0.21 -12.07
C HIS A 103 -9.08 0.97 -12.10
N GLU A 104 -9.17 1.73 -11.01
CA GLU A 104 -10.12 2.83 -10.90
C GLU A 104 -9.52 3.97 -10.04
N LEU A 105 -9.77 5.21 -10.46
CA LEU A 105 -9.54 6.38 -9.61
C LEU A 105 -10.84 6.80 -8.96
N LYS A 106 -10.76 7.05 -7.66
CA LYS A 106 -11.81 7.79 -6.98
C LYS A 106 -11.64 9.25 -7.39
N ASN A 107 -12.51 9.71 -8.30
CA ASN A 107 -12.65 11.09 -8.71
C ASN A 107 -14.13 11.50 -8.52
N GLY A 108 -14.47 11.96 -7.32
CA GLY A 108 -15.82 12.43 -6.97
C GLY A 108 -15.84 13.86 -6.44
N VAL A 109 -17.00 14.51 -6.47
CA VAL A 109 -17.20 15.88 -5.94
C VAL A 109 -16.95 15.95 -4.42
N ASP A 110 -17.19 14.85 -3.70
CA ASP A 110 -17.05 14.74 -2.24
C ASP A 110 -15.66 14.28 -1.77
N GLN A 111 -14.63 14.43 -2.60
CA GLN A 111 -13.28 13.95 -2.28
C GLN A 111 -12.28 15.10 -2.10
N PRO A 112 -11.30 14.95 -1.20
CA PRO A 112 -10.23 15.93 -1.05
C PRO A 112 -9.52 16.12 -2.39
N ARG A 113 -9.37 17.38 -2.83
CA ARG A 113 -8.60 17.68 -4.03
C ARG A 113 -7.12 17.37 -3.76
N LEU A 114 -6.63 16.33 -4.40
CA LEU A 114 -5.22 15.96 -4.37
C LEU A 114 -4.46 16.74 -5.44
N GLU A 115 -3.23 17.19 -5.14
CA GLU A 115 -2.36 17.87 -6.11
C GLU A 115 -2.09 17.01 -7.34
N VAL A 116 -1.95 15.71 -7.13
CA VAL A 116 -1.76 14.72 -8.19
C VAL A 116 -2.81 13.63 -8.02
N GLN A 117 -3.70 13.52 -9.01
CA GLN A 117 -4.81 12.58 -8.99
C GLN A 117 -4.41 11.15 -9.37
N ASN A 118 -3.11 10.87 -9.57
CA ASN A 118 -2.60 9.54 -9.89
C ASN A 118 -1.91 8.91 -8.67
N PHE A 119 -1.72 7.59 -8.69
CA PHE A 119 -0.97 6.86 -7.67
C PHE A 119 0.51 7.24 -7.67
N MET A 120 1.13 7.22 -6.50
CA MET A 120 2.53 7.57 -6.27
C MET A 120 3.30 6.47 -5.56
N VAL A 121 4.63 6.51 -5.74
CA VAL A 121 5.56 5.78 -4.87
C VAL A 121 5.41 6.30 -3.44
N GLY A 122 5.28 5.39 -2.48
CA GLY A 122 5.04 5.70 -1.07
C GLY A 122 3.56 5.77 -0.67
N ASP A 123 2.62 5.66 -1.62
CA ASP A 123 1.21 5.49 -1.26
C ASP A 123 1.01 4.12 -0.58
N VAL A 124 0.22 4.10 0.49
CA VAL A 124 -0.04 2.91 1.32
C VAL A 124 -1.15 2.10 0.69
N VAL A 125 -0.98 0.78 0.63
CA VAL A 125 -1.91 -0.12 -0.04
C VAL A 125 -2.55 -1.05 0.99
N LYS A 126 -3.85 -1.29 0.86
CA LYS A 126 -4.58 -2.26 1.69
C LYS A 126 -5.32 -3.27 0.83
N VAL A 127 -5.23 -4.54 1.20
CA VAL A 127 -5.97 -5.61 0.54
C VAL A 127 -7.45 -5.45 0.90
N LYS A 128 -8.32 -5.40 -0.12
CA LYS A 128 -9.77 -5.44 0.07
C LYS A 128 -10.16 -6.91 0.22
N ILE A 129 -10.21 -7.38 1.46
CA ILE A 129 -10.73 -8.71 1.77
C ILE A 129 -12.24 -8.65 1.61
N ASN A 130 -12.77 -9.43 0.67
CA ASN A 130 -14.21 -9.60 0.46
C ASN A 130 -14.75 -10.66 1.42
#